data_AF-A0A959ZAU6-F1
#
_entry.id   AF-A0A959ZAU6-F1
#
_cell.length_a   1.000
_cell.length_b   1.000
_cell.length_c   1.000
_cell.angle_alpha   90.00
_cell.angle_beta   90.00
_cell.angle_gamma   90.00
#
_symmetry.space_group_name_H-M   'P 1'
#
loop_
_entity.id
_entity.type
_entity.pdbx_description
1 polymer ?
#
loop_
_entity_poly.entity_id
_entity_poly.type
_entity_poly.pdbx_seq_one_letter_code
_entity_poly.pdbx_strand_id
1 'polypeptide(L)'
;MTQDEYLATIDPAKRAEMETIRDIMVRVAPDWERYMVRDIMAFGRYHYKYESGREGEWIHFGMSANKTGFSIYVVPTLDGQHFPEIYKDRIGKVSVGKSCIRVKSIQSIDLAVIEEILIKAKSVVDS
;
A
#
# COMPACT_ATOMS: atom_id res chain seq x y z
N MET A 1 4.21 12.40 -13.83
CA MET A 1 3.23 12.77 -12.80
C MET A 1 3.77 12.36 -11.45
N THR A 2 3.89 13.30 -10.52
CA THR A 2 4.24 13.04 -9.12
C THR A 2 3.02 12.56 -8.33
N GLN A 3 3.21 12.11 -7.09
CA GLN A 3 2.09 11.72 -6.22
C GLN A 3 1.17 12.92 -5.90
N ASP A 4 1.75 14.09 -5.66
CA ASP A 4 0.97 15.30 -5.36
C ASP A 4 0.19 15.79 -6.59
N GLU A 5 0.79 15.70 -7.79
CA GLU A 5 0.08 15.98 -9.05
C GLU A 5 -1.09 15.00 -9.26
N TYR A 6 -0.91 13.72 -8.94
CA TYR A 6 -1.97 12.72 -9.01
C TYR A 6 -3.11 13.03 -8.03
N LEU A 7 -2.78 13.31 -6.76
CA LEU A 7 -3.77 13.68 -5.74
C LEU A 7 -4.57 14.92 -6.13
N ALA A 8 -3.94 15.90 -6.79
CA ALA A 8 -4.61 17.10 -7.30
C ALA A 8 -5.72 16.80 -8.33
N THR A 9 -5.69 15.63 -8.98
CA THR A 9 -6.74 15.18 -9.92
C THR A 9 -7.91 14.45 -9.24
N ILE A 10 -7.74 14.05 -7.97
CA ILE A 10 -8.75 13.29 -7.22
C ILE A 10 -9.75 14.25 -6.57
N ASP A 11 -11.02 13.83 -6.52
CA ASP A 11 -12.08 14.53 -5.78
C ASP A 11 -11.66 14.85 -4.33
N PRO A 12 -11.97 16.06 -3.80
CA PRO A 12 -11.48 16.49 -2.49
C PRO A 12 -11.76 15.53 -1.34
N ALA A 13 -12.94 14.88 -1.30
CA ALA A 13 -13.27 13.97 -0.22
C ALA A 13 -12.41 12.69 -0.28
N LYS A 14 -12.22 12.14 -1.48
CA LYS A 14 -11.33 10.98 -1.67
C LYS A 14 -9.85 11.35 -1.45
N ARG A 15 -9.45 12.54 -1.87
CA ARG A 15 -8.07 13.04 -1.72
C ARG A 15 -7.63 13.05 -0.26
N ALA A 16 -8.45 13.59 0.64
CA ALA A 16 -8.14 13.66 2.07
C ALA A 16 -7.92 12.26 2.68
N GLU A 17 -8.71 11.27 2.28
CA GLU A 17 -8.52 9.88 2.72
C GLU A 17 -7.23 9.27 2.15
N MET A 18 -6.90 9.56 0.89
CA MET A 18 -5.64 9.10 0.28
C MET A 18 -4.42 9.75 0.91
N GLU A 19 -4.48 11.05 1.20
CA GLU A 19 -3.42 11.79 1.89
C GLU A 19 -3.15 11.19 3.27
N THR A 20 -4.20 10.82 4.01
CA THR A 20 -4.04 10.17 5.32
C THR A 20 -3.22 8.88 5.24
N ILE A 21 -3.51 8.01 4.29
CA ILE A 21 -2.75 6.76 4.10
C ILE A 21 -1.35 7.03 3.55
N ARG A 22 -1.22 7.98 2.61
CA ARG A 22 0.08 8.43 2.10
C ARG A 22 0.99 8.89 3.24
N ASP A 23 0.46 9.66 4.17
CA ASP A 23 1.21 10.23 5.28
C ASP A 23 1.66 9.16 6.27
N ILE A 24 0.85 8.13 6.50
CA ILE A 24 1.27 6.93 7.26
C ILE A 24 2.43 6.24 6.53
N MET A 25 2.33 6.01 5.21
CA MET A 25 3.41 5.38 4.44
C MET A 25 4.71 6.20 4.48
N VAL A 26 4.63 7.53 4.36
CA VAL A 26 5.78 8.43 4.48
C VAL A 26 6.42 8.36 5.87
N ARG A 27 5.60 8.29 6.93
CA ARG A 27 6.10 8.20 8.31
C ARG A 27 6.79 6.87 8.58
N VAL A 28 6.22 5.78 8.07
CA VAL A 28 6.77 4.44 8.24
C VAL A 28 8.04 4.25 7.41
N ALA A 29 8.07 4.74 6.18
CA ALA A 29 9.17 4.54 5.23
C ALA A 29 9.69 5.88 4.65
N PRO A 30 10.26 6.76 5.48
CA PRO A 30 10.71 8.09 5.03
C PRO A 30 11.89 8.03 4.05
N ASP A 31 12.64 6.94 4.08
CA ASP A 31 13.85 6.65 3.31
C ASP A 31 13.57 5.98 1.95
N TRP A 32 12.34 5.53 1.70
CA TRP A 32 11.99 4.83 0.47
C TRP A 32 11.68 5.77 -0.70
N GLU A 33 12.08 5.37 -1.92
CA GLU A 33 11.73 6.07 -3.16
C GLU A 33 10.21 6.18 -3.30
N ARG A 34 9.72 7.37 -3.65
CA ARG A 34 8.31 7.65 -3.93
C ARG A 34 8.13 7.95 -5.41
N TYR A 35 7.23 7.23 -6.06
CA TYR A 35 6.97 7.38 -7.49
C TYR A 35 5.53 7.02 -7.84
N MET A 36 5.17 7.22 -9.11
CA MET A 36 3.90 6.77 -9.67
C MET A 36 4.13 5.59 -10.61
N VAL A 37 3.32 4.54 -10.49
CA VAL A 37 3.29 3.42 -11.42
C VAL A 37 1.87 2.91 -11.60
N ARG A 38 1.35 2.92 -12.84
CA ARG A 38 -0.02 2.42 -13.14
C ARG A 38 -1.11 3.00 -12.21
N ASP A 39 -1.10 4.31 -12.00
CA ASP A 39 -2.00 5.03 -11.07
C ASP A 39 -1.88 4.62 -9.59
N ILE A 40 -0.74 4.03 -9.21
CA ILE A 40 -0.39 3.72 -7.83
C ILE A 40 0.64 4.73 -7.34
N MET A 41 0.35 5.39 -6.22
CA MET A 41 1.35 6.09 -5.42
C MET A 41 2.22 5.04 -4.74
N ALA A 42 3.40 4.79 -5.29
CA ALA A 42 4.29 3.71 -4.91
C ALA A 42 5.39 4.16 -3.95
N PHE A 43 5.80 3.22 -3.09
CA PHE A 43 6.85 3.39 -2.11
C PHE A 43 7.79 2.18 -2.16
N GLY A 44 9.08 2.48 -2.33
CA GLY A 44 10.12 1.48 -2.47
C GLY A 44 10.01 0.69 -3.78
N ARG A 45 11.12 0.08 -4.19
CA ARG A 45 11.20 -0.71 -5.40
C ARG A 45 11.97 -1.98 -5.13
N TYR A 46 11.46 -3.10 -5.62
CA TYR A 46 12.20 -4.36 -5.63
C TYR A 46 12.16 -5.00 -7.01
N HIS A 47 13.26 -5.68 -7.35
CA HIS A 47 13.36 -6.49 -8.54
C HIS A 47 13.01 -7.93 -8.21
N TYR A 48 11.94 -8.46 -8.82
CA TYR A 48 11.59 -9.87 -8.70
C TYR A 48 12.17 -10.66 -9.86
N LYS A 49 12.58 -11.90 -9.60
CA LYS A 49 13.02 -12.85 -10.61
C LYS A 49 12.43 -14.22 -10.32
N TYR A 50 11.64 -14.73 -11.27
CA TYR A 50 11.09 -16.08 -11.21
C TYR A 50 12.09 -17.09 -11.77
N GLU A 51 11.95 -18.36 -11.36
CA GLU A 51 12.76 -19.48 -11.88
C GLU A 51 12.63 -19.65 -13.39
N SER A 52 11.51 -19.24 -13.98
CA SER A 52 11.29 -19.23 -15.44
C SER A 52 12.12 -18.17 -16.19
N GLY A 53 12.92 -17.37 -15.49
CA GLY A 53 13.71 -16.28 -16.06
C GLY A 53 12.93 -14.97 -16.23
N ARG A 54 11.63 -14.95 -15.95
CA ARG A 54 10.83 -13.72 -15.96
C ARG A 54 11.21 -12.85 -14.77
N GLU A 55 11.65 -11.64 -15.04
CA GLU A 55 11.97 -10.64 -14.01
C GLU A 55 11.30 -9.30 -14.29
N GLY A 56 11.33 -8.42 -13.30
CA GLY A 56 10.81 -7.07 -13.41
C GLY A 56 10.85 -6.34 -12.08
N GLU A 57 10.50 -5.06 -12.13
CA GLU A 57 10.44 -4.22 -10.94
C GLU A 57 9.01 -4.07 -10.43
N TRP A 58 8.86 -4.03 -9.11
CA TRP A 58 7.59 -3.79 -8.47
C TRP A 58 7.75 -2.99 -7.17
N ILE A 59 6.62 -2.61 -6.58
CA ILE A 59 6.53 -1.72 -5.41
C ILE A 59 6.60 -2.55 -4.12
N HIS A 60 7.08 -1.97 -3.02
CA HIS A 60 6.87 -2.58 -1.70
C HIS A 60 5.51 -2.20 -1.12
N PHE A 61 5.24 -0.89 -1.02
CA PHE A 61 3.93 -0.38 -0.64
C PHE A 61 3.34 0.49 -1.74
N GLY A 62 2.03 0.71 -1.67
CA GLY A 62 1.43 1.78 -2.43
C GLY A 62 -0.06 1.92 -2.22
N MET A 63 -0.64 2.93 -2.85
CA MET A 63 -2.07 3.19 -2.80
C MET A 63 -2.60 3.66 -4.15
N SER A 64 -3.79 3.19 -4.52
CA SER A 64 -4.54 3.73 -5.66
C SER A 64 -6.01 3.94 -5.31
N ALA A 65 -6.63 4.90 -5.97
CA ALA A 65 -8.08 5.08 -5.95
C ALA A 65 -8.72 4.44 -7.18
N ASN A 66 -9.95 3.96 -6.99
CA ASN A 66 -10.81 3.53 -8.09
C ASN A 66 -12.21 4.12 -7.89
N LYS A 67 -13.15 3.75 -8.78
CA LYS A 67 -14.53 4.26 -8.72
C LYS A 67 -15.21 3.94 -7.37
N THR A 68 -14.96 2.77 -6.80
CA THR A 68 -15.69 2.25 -5.62
C THR A 68 -14.98 2.46 -4.29
N GLY A 69 -13.71 2.88 -4.29
CA GLY A 69 -12.91 3.11 -3.08
C GLY A 69 -11.42 3.14 -3.36
N PHE A 70 -10.66 2.45 -2.51
CA PHE A 70 -9.21 2.45 -2.49
C PHE A 70 -8.63 1.03 -2.45
N SER A 71 -7.42 0.89 -2.99
CA SER A 71 -6.56 -0.27 -2.81
C SER A 71 -5.29 0.18 -2.09
N ILE A 72 -4.99 -0.46 -0.96
CA ILE A 72 -3.73 -0.31 -0.23
C ILE A 72 -2.90 -1.57 -0.51
N TYR A 73 -1.69 -1.39 -1.02
CA TYR A 73 -0.78 -2.46 -1.39
C TYR A 73 0.28 -2.64 -0.32
N VAL A 74 0.44 -3.89 0.14
CA VAL A 74 1.49 -4.33 1.06
C VAL A 74 2.05 -5.61 0.48
N VAL A 75 3.17 -5.48 -0.23
CA VAL A 75 3.76 -6.58 -1.02
C VAL A 75 4.66 -7.51 -0.23
N PRO A 76 5.49 -7.05 0.72
CA PRO A 76 6.32 -7.93 1.54
C PRO A 76 5.50 -9.04 2.20
N THR A 77 6.15 -10.18 2.46
CA THR A 77 5.55 -11.34 3.09
C THR A 77 6.35 -11.75 4.31
N LEU A 78 5.67 -12.28 5.33
CA LEU A 78 6.30 -12.87 6.50
C LEU A 78 6.17 -14.39 6.38
N ASP A 79 7.29 -15.11 6.27
CA ASP A 79 7.31 -16.58 6.13
C ASP A 79 6.41 -17.10 4.99
N GLY A 80 6.38 -16.37 3.87
CA GLY A 80 5.54 -16.68 2.71
C GLY A 80 4.06 -16.30 2.85
N GLN A 81 3.64 -15.75 3.98
CA GLN A 81 2.28 -15.25 4.21
C GLN A 81 2.19 -13.75 3.94
N HIS A 82 1.05 -13.30 3.39
CA HIS A 82 0.86 -11.89 3.11
C HIS A 82 0.26 -11.13 4.30
N PHE A 83 0.81 -9.97 4.64
CA PHE A 83 0.33 -9.14 5.76
C PHE A 83 -1.18 -8.83 5.72
N PRO A 84 -1.78 -8.47 4.57
CA PRO A 84 -3.24 -8.28 4.50
C PRO A 84 -4.04 -9.49 4.98
N GLU A 85 -3.58 -10.71 4.70
CA GLU A 85 -4.25 -11.96 5.10
C GLU A 85 -4.05 -12.25 6.58
N ILE A 86 -2.85 -12.04 7.11
CA ILE A 86 -2.51 -12.21 8.54
C ILE A 86 -3.38 -11.30 9.42
N TYR A 87 -3.64 -10.07 8.96
CA TYR A 87 -4.31 -9.04 9.74
C TYR A 87 -5.80 -8.86 9.42
N LYS A 88 -6.37 -9.67 8.52
CA LYS A 88 -7.71 -9.47 7.94
C LYS A 88 -8.82 -9.22 8.98
N ASP A 89 -8.74 -9.90 10.13
CA ASP A 89 -9.78 -9.86 11.17
C ASP A 89 -9.64 -8.64 12.10
N ARG A 90 -8.52 -7.91 12.01
CA ARG A 90 -8.22 -6.72 12.83
C ARG A 90 -8.41 -5.41 12.05
N ILE A 91 -8.32 -5.43 10.73
CA ILE A 91 -8.34 -4.21 9.90
C ILE A 91 -9.72 -3.54 9.90
N GLY A 92 -10.81 -4.31 10.01
CA GLY A 92 -12.18 -3.81 9.93
C GLY A 92 -12.89 -4.27 8.65
N LYS A 93 -13.73 -3.42 8.04
CA LYS A 93 -14.57 -3.82 6.90
C LYS A 93 -13.81 -3.70 5.57
N VAL A 94 -13.11 -4.76 5.19
CA VAL A 94 -12.27 -4.80 3.99
C VAL A 94 -12.50 -6.06 3.15
N SER A 95 -12.10 -5.97 1.87
CA SER A 95 -11.85 -7.14 1.04
C SER A 95 -10.34 -7.30 0.86
N VAL A 96 -9.81 -8.42 1.34
CA VAL A 96 -8.38 -8.73 1.25
C VAL A 96 -8.13 -9.66 0.05
N GLY A 97 -7.11 -9.34 -0.74
CA GLY A 97 -6.41 -10.32 -1.57
C GLY A 97 -4.95 -10.41 -1.11
N LYS A 98 -4.18 -11.33 -1.69
CA LYS A 98 -2.76 -11.59 -1.37
C LYS A 98 -2.00 -10.35 -0.85
N SER A 99 -1.61 -9.43 -1.72
CA SER A 99 -0.83 -8.24 -1.34
C SER A 99 -1.66 -6.94 -1.27
N CYS A 100 -2.99 -7.02 -1.16
CA CYS A 100 -3.82 -5.81 -1.23
C CYS A 100 -5.04 -5.83 -0.30
N ILE A 101 -5.30 -4.67 0.30
CA ILE A 101 -6.46 -4.38 1.13
C ILE A 101 -7.36 -3.44 0.32
N ARG A 102 -8.58 -3.86 0.02
CA ARG A 102 -9.57 -3.04 -0.68
C ARG A 102 -10.61 -2.55 0.30
N VAL A 103 -10.85 -1.25 0.29
CA VAL A 103 -11.73 -0.57 1.23
C VAL A 103 -12.53 0.52 0.50
N LYS A 104 -13.78 0.77 0.91
CA LYS A 104 -14.60 1.84 0.33
C LYS A 104 -14.21 3.22 0.84
N SER A 105 -13.91 3.31 2.14
CA SER A 105 -13.46 4.51 2.83
C SER A 105 -12.58 4.12 4.02
N ILE A 106 -11.57 4.92 4.33
CA ILE A 106 -10.69 4.69 5.49
C ILE A 106 -11.44 4.78 6.82
N GLN A 107 -12.64 5.37 6.84
CA GLN A 107 -13.49 5.44 8.03
C GLN A 107 -14.00 4.06 8.49
N SER A 108 -13.95 3.05 7.62
CA SER A 108 -14.40 1.70 7.94
C SER A 108 -13.26 0.76 8.37
N ILE A 109 -12.06 1.28 8.59
CA ILE A 109 -10.87 0.52 8.97
C ILE A 109 -10.15 1.15 10.16
N ASP A 110 -9.39 0.33 10.87
CA ASP A 110 -8.51 0.78 11.93
C ASP A 110 -7.16 1.22 11.34
N LEU A 111 -6.92 2.53 11.33
CA LEU A 111 -5.69 3.12 10.82
C LEU A 111 -4.45 2.72 11.64
N ALA A 112 -4.59 2.44 12.94
CA ALA A 112 -3.48 1.98 13.76
C ALA A 112 -3.05 0.57 13.35
N VAL A 113 -4.01 -0.28 12.95
CA VAL A 113 -3.71 -1.61 12.39
C VAL A 113 -3.03 -1.49 11.02
N ILE A 114 -3.43 -0.53 10.18
CA ILE A 114 -2.73 -0.27 8.90
C ILE A 114 -1.29 0.18 9.15
N GLU A 115 -1.05 1.09 10.08
CA GLU A 115 0.29 1.54 10.45
C GLU A 115 1.13 0.38 11.00
N GLU A 116 0.57 -0.47 11.87
CA GLU A 116 1.24 -1.68 12.38
C GLU A 116 1.66 -2.63 11.24
N ILE A 117 0.75 -2.89 10.29
CA ILE A 117 1.03 -3.72 9.11
C ILE A 117 2.22 -3.17 8.33
N LEU A 118 2.22 -1.87 8.04
CA LEU A 118 3.26 -1.23 7.27
C LEU A 118 4.61 -1.25 8.00
N ILE A 119 4.63 -1.03 9.32
CA ILE A 119 5.84 -1.12 10.14
C ILE A 119 6.42 -2.54 10.09
N LYS A 120 5.58 -3.55 10.31
CA LYS A 120 6.03 -4.95 10.27
C LYS A 120 6.52 -5.34 8.88
N ALA A 121 5.79 -4.94 7.84
CA ALA A 121 6.19 -5.22 6.46
C ALA A 121 7.51 -4.52 6.08
N LYS A 122 7.75 -3.28 6.54
CA LYS A 122 9.02 -2.59 6.32
C LYS A 122 10.17 -3.29 7.03
N SER A 123 9.95 -3.74 8.27
CA SER A 123 10.98 -4.46 9.03
C SER A 123 11.47 -5.75 8.36
N VAL A 124 10.63 -6.39 7.54
CA VAL A 124 11.01 -7.56 6.73
C VAL A 124 11.82 -7.19 5.49
N VAL A 125 11.62 -5.98 4.96
CA VAL A 125 12.40 -5.49 3.79
C VAL A 125 13.77 -4.98 4.23
N ASP A 126 13.85 -4.37 5.41
CA ASP A 126 15.08 -3.80 5.94
C ASP A 126 15.98 -4.82 6.68
N SER A 127 15.50 -6.05 6.91
CA SER A 127 16.23 -7.14 7.58
C SER A 127 17.16 -7.89 6.64
#